data_AF-A0A821IYS3-F1
#
_entry.id   AF-A0A821IYS3-F1
#
_cell.length_a   1.000
_cell.length_b   1.000
_cell.length_c   1.000
_cell.angle_alpha   90.00
_cell.angle_beta   90.00
_cell.angle_gamma   90.00
#
_symmetry.space_group_name_H-M   'P 1'
#
loop_
_entity.id
_entity.type
_entity.pdbx_description
1 polymer ?
#
loop_
_entity_poly.entity_id
_entity_poly.type
_entity_poly.pdbx_seq_one_letter_code
_entity_poly.pdbx_strand_id
1 'polypeptide(L)'
;GFILFYVGLVLRFTHATTDEEFFAARIVMAIDLEIWWLRSLSFILVVRFLGPHIVAIGKMLKDLAFFMCIIAIVMTGYGVASRAMVYYPNANRFNETGISIAFNGRDIFRQIAYPVYYLMYGEFGTELDDLDNNRDEAWSISTHVLLAVHMLFVNILLTNLLIAMFSKRFDQVYEDTQNIWHTQQYIFTREYYTRAPFFPPISLIYDMYYLCRLTFFNIRRVCFKKSADPRAKTFSKLKAIGFWWH
;
A
#
# COMPACT_ATOMS: atom_id res chain seq x y z
N GLY A 1 -7.26 -2.96 2.24
CA GLY A 1 -8.35 -2.07 1.83
C GLY A 1 -9.62 -2.51 2.52
N PHE A 2 -10.71 -2.74 1.79
CA PHE A 2 -12.04 -2.91 2.40
C PHE A 2 -12.14 -3.88 3.59
N ILE A 3 -11.52 -5.07 3.55
CA ILE A 3 -11.55 -6.01 4.69
C ILE A 3 -10.87 -5.39 5.93
N LEU A 4 -9.68 -4.78 5.77
CA LEU A 4 -8.96 -4.09 6.84
C LEU A 4 -9.76 -2.90 7.38
N PHE A 5 -10.42 -2.15 6.50
CA PHE A 5 -11.34 -1.09 6.90
C PHE A 5 -12.46 -1.60 7.81
N TYR A 6 -13.16 -2.68 7.39
CA TYR A 6 -14.22 -3.26 8.21
C TYR A 6 -13.70 -3.87 9.51
N VAL A 7 -12.54 -4.51 9.51
CA VAL A 7 -11.90 -5.03 10.73
C VAL A 7 -11.57 -3.90 11.69
N GLY A 8 -10.94 -2.82 11.22
CA GLY A 8 -10.66 -1.64 12.05
C GLY A 8 -11.92 -0.94 12.56
N LEU A 9 -12.98 -0.92 11.74
CA LEU A 9 -14.27 -0.36 12.10
C LEU A 9 -14.98 -1.21 13.16
N VAL A 10 -15.02 -2.52 13.00
CA VAL A 10 -15.59 -3.45 13.99
C VAL A 10 -14.81 -3.37 15.30
N LEU A 11 -13.47 -3.44 15.26
CA LEU A 11 -12.62 -3.28 16.45
C LEU A 11 -12.92 -1.96 17.18
N ARG A 12 -13.13 -0.86 16.44
CA ARG A 12 -13.48 0.43 17.03
C ARG A 12 -14.87 0.44 17.70
N PHE A 13 -15.84 -0.27 17.14
CA PHE A 13 -17.22 -0.28 17.66
C PHE A 13 -17.46 -1.33 18.75
N THR A 14 -16.77 -2.46 18.75
CA THR A 14 -16.97 -3.55 19.73
C THR A 14 -16.12 -3.39 20.98
N HIS A 15 -14.93 -2.79 20.87
CA HIS A 15 -13.93 -2.71 21.94
C HIS A 15 -13.67 -1.29 22.46
N ALA A 16 -14.71 -0.44 22.46
CA ALA A 16 -14.63 0.94 22.95
C ALA A 16 -14.48 1.06 24.49
N THR A 17 -14.32 -0.05 25.21
CA THR A 17 -14.27 -0.09 26.68
C THR A 17 -12.86 -0.16 27.27
N THR A 18 -11.85 -0.52 26.48
CA THR A 18 -10.46 -0.77 26.94
C THR A 18 -9.46 0.08 26.16
N ASP A 19 -8.57 0.80 26.85
CA ASP A 19 -7.64 1.76 26.23
C ASP A 19 -6.66 1.12 25.22
N GLU A 20 -6.24 -0.13 25.47
CA GLU A 20 -5.30 -0.86 24.60
C GLU A 20 -5.91 -1.25 23.25
N GLU A 21 -7.16 -1.70 23.25
CA GLU A 21 -7.88 -2.11 22.04
C GLU A 21 -8.23 -0.90 21.16
N PHE A 22 -8.51 0.24 21.79
CA PHE A 22 -8.68 1.51 21.09
C PHE A 22 -7.39 1.95 20.38
N PHE A 23 -6.23 1.78 21.01
CA PHE A 23 -4.94 2.08 20.39
C PHE A 23 -4.67 1.17 19.19
N ALA A 24 -4.93 -0.14 19.33
CA ALA A 24 -4.80 -1.09 18.22
C ALA A 24 -5.73 -0.74 17.04
N ALA A 25 -6.99 -0.39 17.31
CA ALA A 25 -7.95 0.02 16.27
C ALA A 25 -7.46 1.29 15.53
N ARG A 26 -6.86 2.26 16.23
CA ARG A 26 -6.27 3.46 15.61
C ARG A 26 -5.11 3.11 14.68
N ILE A 27 -4.22 2.21 15.08
CA ILE A 27 -3.12 1.74 14.22
C ILE A 27 -3.67 1.06 12.97
N VAL A 28 -4.65 0.16 13.11
CA VAL A 28 -5.25 -0.55 11.97
C VAL A 28 -5.91 0.43 11.00
N MET A 29 -6.66 1.42 11.50
CA MET A 29 -7.26 2.45 10.65
C MET A 29 -6.21 3.34 9.97
N ALA A 30 -5.11 3.67 10.65
CA ALA A 30 -4.02 4.46 10.07
C ALA A 30 -3.32 3.71 8.92
N ILE A 31 -3.05 2.42 9.11
CA ILE A 31 -2.49 1.55 8.07
C ILE A 31 -3.47 1.40 6.90
N ASP A 32 -4.77 1.23 7.17
CA ASP A 32 -5.76 1.16 6.10
C ASP A 32 -5.79 2.45 5.28
N LEU A 33 -5.72 3.62 5.93
CA LEU A 33 -5.63 4.91 5.25
C LEU A 33 -4.40 5.00 4.32
N GLU A 34 -3.24 4.52 4.77
CA GLU A 34 -2.02 4.48 3.95
C GLU A 34 -2.20 3.56 2.73
N ILE A 35 -2.84 2.40 2.90
CA ILE A 35 -3.19 1.51 1.79
C ILE A 35 -4.15 2.19 0.80
N TRP A 36 -5.10 2.99 1.29
CA TRP A 36 -5.99 3.78 0.44
C TRP A 36 -5.27 4.88 -0.33
N TRP A 37 -4.26 5.52 0.25
CA TRP A 37 -3.39 6.45 -0.46
C TRP A 37 -2.55 5.75 -1.54
N LEU A 38 -1.96 4.59 -1.23
CA LEU A 38 -1.26 3.78 -2.23
C LEU A 38 -2.19 3.34 -3.36
N ARG A 39 -3.43 2.96 -3.03
CA ARG A 39 -4.46 2.65 -4.05
C ARG A 39 -4.81 3.87 -4.88
N SER A 40 -4.81 5.07 -4.30
CA SER A 40 -5.06 6.32 -5.04
C SER A 40 -4.01 6.59 -6.12
N LEU A 41 -2.78 6.06 -6.00
CA LEU A 41 -1.79 6.11 -7.08
C LEU A 41 -2.30 5.43 -8.36
N SER A 42 -3.18 4.43 -8.26
CA SER A 42 -3.78 3.79 -9.44
C SER A 42 -4.74 4.71 -10.20
N PHE A 43 -5.30 5.73 -9.54
CA PHE A 43 -6.07 6.77 -10.23
C PHE A 43 -5.13 7.73 -10.96
N ILE A 44 -3.98 8.05 -10.37
CA ILE A 44 -2.95 8.88 -11.02
C ILE A 44 -2.38 8.18 -12.28
N LEU A 45 -2.38 6.84 -12.34
CA LEU A 45 -2.04 6.08 -13.55
C LEU A 45 -2.89 6.45 -14.77
N VAL A 46 -4.14 6.88 -14.56
CA VAL A 46 -5.06 7.28 -15.63
C VAL A 46 -4.73 8.69 -16.15
N VAL A 47 -4.08 9.53 -15.34
CA VAL A 47 -3.69 10.89 -15.71
C VAL A 47 -2.60 10.82 -16.78
N ARG A 48 -2.89 11.44 -17.92
CA ARG A 48 -2.06 11.39 -19.14
C ARG A 48 -0.60 11.80 -18.91
N PHE A 49 -0.34 12.73 -18.01
CA PHE A 49 1.03 13.19 -17.75
C PHE A 49 1.81 12.28 -16.78
N LEU A 50 1.15 11.72 -15.76
CA LEU A 50 1.82 11.04 -14.65
C LEU A 50 1.84 9.51 -14.77
N GLY A 51 0.95 8.94 -15.58
CA GLY A 51 0.83 7.49 -15.77
C GLY A 51 2.13 6.77 -16.17
N PRO A 52 2.82 7.16 -17.26
CA PRO A 52 4.01 6.43 -17.72
C PRO A 52 5.17 6.53 -16.72
N HIS A 53 5.32 7.67 -16.03
CA HIS A 53 6.33 7.85 -14.98
C HIS A 53 6.11 6.88 -13.80
N ILE A 54 4.87 6.71 -13.33
CA ILE A 54 4.56 5.80 -12.21
C ILE A 54 4.74 4.32 -12.62
N VAL A 55 4.32 3.92 -13.83
CA VAL A 55 4.55 2.56 -14.32
C VAL A 55 6.03 2.25 -14.45
N ALA A 56 6.83 3.21 -14.92
CA ALA A 56 8.28 3.07 -14.98
C ALA A 56 8.85 2.85 -13.58
N ILE A 57 8.50 3.68 -12.59
CA ILE A 57 8.92 3.55 -11.17
C ILE A 57 8.65 2.14 -10.65
N GLY A 58 7.43 1.62 -10.84
CA GLY A 58 7.08 0.29 -10.35
C GLY A 58 7.89 -0.85 -10.99
N LYS A 59 8.23 -0.73 -12.28
CA LYS A 59 9.07 -1.72 -12.99
C LYS A 59 10.53 -1.65 -12.52
N MET A 60 11.09 -0.46 -12.41
CA MET A 60 12.48 -0.27 -11.96
C MET A 60 12.72 -0.77 -10.54
N LEU A 61 11.75 -0.61 -9.64
CA LEU A 61 11.90 -1.07 -8.25
C LEU A 61 12.11 -2.59 -8.16
N LYS A 62 11.50 -3.37 -9.06
CA LYS A 62 11.73 -4.82 -9.11
C LYS A 62 13.13 -5.14 -9.62
N ASP A 63 13.59 -4.44 -10.65
CA ASP A 63 14.91 -4.61 -11.24
C ASP A 63 16.04 -4.20 -10.27
N LEU A 64 15.77 -3.24 -9.38
CA LEU A 64 16.72 -2.72 -8.39
C LEU A 64 16.62 -3.40 -7.02
N ALA A 65 15.70 -4.34 -6.84
CA ALA A 65 15.52 -5.05 -5.58
C ALA A 65 16.80 -5.76 -5.12
N PHE A 66 17.57 -6.32 -6.06
CA PHE A 66 18.88 -6.93 -5.75
C PHE A 66 19.87 -5.92 -5.15
N PHE A 67 19.88 -4.69 -5.65
CA PHE A 67 20.76 -3.65 -5.10
C PHE A 67 20.32 -3.22 -3.71
N MET A 68 19.02 -3.15 -3.45
CA MET A 68 18.49 -2.91 -2.10
C MET A 68 18.92 -4.01 -1.12
N CYS A 69 19.02 -5.27 -1.57
CA CYS A 69 19.58 -6.34 -0.76
C CYS A 69 21.06 -6.12 -0.41
N ILE A 70 21.88 -5.61 -1.36
CA ILE A 70 23.28 -5.28 -1.09
C ILE A 70 23.38 -4.19 0.00
N ILE A 71 22.60 -3.12 -0.13
CA ILE A 71 22.53 -2.08 0.91
C ILE A 71 22.14 -2.71 2.26
N ALA A 72 21.09 -3.52 2.31
CA ALA A 72 20.65 -4.16 3.56
C ALA A 72 21.73 -5.04 4.21
N ILE A 73 22.52 -5.77 3.41
CA ILE A 73 23.65 -6.58 3.91
C ILE A 73 24.73 -5.70 4.52
N VAL A 74 25.14 -4.63 3.83
CA VAL A 74 26.16 -3.69 4.33
C VAL A 74 25.68 -2.97 5.59
N MET A 75 24.42 -2.56 5.64
CA MET A 75 23.78 -1.93 6.80
C MET A 75 23.79 -2.86 8.01
N THR A 76 23.40 -4.13 7.81
CA THR A 76 23.41 -5.12 8.89
C THR A 76 24.83 -5.40 9.38
N GLY A 77 25.81 -5.46 8.47
CA GLY A 77 27.22 -5.67 8.81
C GLY A 77 27.77 -4.56 9.72
N TYR A 78 27.52 -3.30 9.36
CA TYR A 78 27.92 -2.17 10.20
C TYR A 78 27.17 -2.16 11.54
N GLY A 79 25.85 -2.33 11.54
CA GLY A 79 25.05 -2.26 12.76
C GLY A 79 25.38 -3.34 13.78
N VAL A 80 25.74 -4.55 13.34
CA VAL A 80 26.23 -5.60 14.25
C VAL A 80 27.61 -5.23 14.78
N ALA A 81 28.52 -4.75 13.92
CA ALA A 81 29.88 -4.41 14.32
C ALA A 81 29.95 -3.22 15.29
N SER A 82 29.18 -2.15 15.05
CA SER A 82 29.15 -0.97 15.92
C SER A 82 28.60 -1.31 17.30
N ARG A 83 27.51 -2.10 17.38
CA ARG A 83 26.96 -2.56 18.66
C ARG A 83 27.90 -3.51 19.40
N ALA A 84 28.59 -4.40 18.69
CA ALA A 84 29.58 -5.28 19.29
C ALA A 84 30.75 -4.51 19.93
N MET A 85 31.24 -3.44 19.29
CA MET A 85 32.37 -2.66 19.80
C MET A 85 31.98 -1.77 21.00
N VAL A 86 30.83 -1.11 20.95
CA VAL A 86 30.39 -0.16 22.00
C VAL A 86 29.91 -0.87 23.27
N TYR A 87 29.31 -2.06 23.16
CA TYR A 87 28.69 -2.74 24.31
C TYR A 87 29.57 -3.79 25.01
N TYR A 88 30.72 -4.17 24.44
CA TYR A 88 31.61 -5.19 25.02
C TYR A 88 32.31 -4.81 26.35
N PRO A 89 32.65 -3.54 26.67
CA PRO A 89 33.36 -3.24 27.91
C PRO A 89 32.46 -3.09 29.15
N ASN A 90 31.14 -2.91 29.00
CA ASN A 90 30.21 -2.70 30.12
C ASN A 90 29.42 -3.99 30.48
N ALA A 91 30.13 -5.03 30.90
CA ALA A 91 29.54 -6.29 31.39
C ALA A 91 28.53 -6.08 32.54
N ASN A 92 28.65 -4.99 33.29
CA ASN A 92 27.76 -4.67 34.42
C ASN A 92 26.35 -4.22 33.96
N ARG A 93 26.20 -3.64 32.75
CA ARG A 93 24.88 -3.36 32.15
C ARG A 93 24.24 -4.59 31.52
N PHE A 94 25.06 -5.56 31.11
CA PHE A 94 24.59 -6.86 30.62
C PHE A 94 23.99 -7.74 31.73
N ASN A 95 24.45 -7.58 32.98
CA ASN A 95 24.09 -8.48 34.08
C ASN A 95 22.71 -8.18 34.71
N GLU A 96 22.22 -6.93 34.66
CA GLU A 96 20.91 -6.59 35.25
C GLU A 96 19.74 -6.68 34.25
N THR A 97 20.00 -6.59 32.94
CA THR A 97 18.94 -6.62 31.89
C THR A 97 19.36 -7.23 30.55
N GLY A 98 20.65 -7.49 30.29
CA GLY A 98 21.17 -7.83 28.96
C GLY A 98 20.87 -9.24 28.45
N ILE A 99 20.64 -10.21 29.35
CA ILE A 99 20.34 -11.59 28.93
C ILE A 99 18.90 -11.72 28.41
N SER A 100 17.90 -11.01 28.96
CA SER A 100 16.52 -11.11 28.45
C SER A 100 16.28 -10.27 27.18
N ILE A 101 17.00 -9.17 27.01
CA ILE A 101 16.93 -8.30 25.82
C ILE A 101 17.63 -8.97 24.62
N ALA A 102 18.68 -9.77 24.84
CA ALA A 102 19.41 -10.48 23.79
C ALA A 102 18.62 -11.64 23.15
N PHE A 103 17.54 -12.13 23.75
CA PHE A 103 16.69 -13.17 23.14
C PHE A 103 15.42 -12.63 22.48
N ASN A 104 15.10 -11.34 22.68
CA ASN A 104 14.01 -10.67 21.98
C ASN A 104 14.54 -10.13 20.64
N GLY A 105 14.30 -10.86 19.55
CA GLY A 105 14.70 -10.42 18.21
C GLY A 105 14.21 -9.01 17.83
N ARG A 106 13.10 -8.56 18.42
CA ARG A 106 12.58 -7.19 18.28
C ARG A 106 13.54 -6.13 18.81
N ASP A 107 14.11 -6.36 19.98
CA ASP A 107 14.97 -5.37 20.65
C ASP A 107 16.35 -5.35 20.02
N ILE A 108 16.84 -6.51 19.57
CA ILE A 108 18.05 -6.62 18.73
C ILE A 108 17.88 -5.83 17.42
N PHE A 109 16.77 -6.04 16.71
CA PHE A 109 16.50 -5.34 15.46
C PHE A 109 16.38 -3.82 15.68
N ARG A 110 15.70 -3.38 16.74
CA ARG A 110 15.59 -1.97 17.08
C ARG A 110 16.94 -1.35 17.41
N GLN A 111 17.83 -2.08 18.09
CA GLN A 111 19.15 -1.57 18.45
C GLN A 111 20.10 -1.51 17.24
N ILE A 112 19.98 -2.44 16.30
CA ILE A 112 20.89 -2.57 15.15
C ILE A 112 20.37 -1.81 13.93
N ALA A 113 19.14 -2.07 13.48
CA ALA A 113 18.65 -1.58 12.19
C ALA A 113 18.21 -0.11 12.24
N TYR A 114 17.60 0.32 13.34
CA TYR A 114 17.09 1.68 13.49
C TYR A 114 18.19 2.75 13.37
N PRO A 115 19.26 2.76 14.21
CA PRO A 115 20.27 3.82 14.14
C PRO A 115 20.98 3.87 12.77
N VAL A 116 21.28 2.71 12.19
CA VAL A 116 21.97 2.62 10.90
C VAL A 116 21.09 3.16 9.76
N TYR A 117 19.77 2.97 9.84
CA TYR A 117 18.83 3.60 8.91
C TYR A 117 18.90 5.14 8.98
N TYR A 118 18.88 5.73 10.18
CA TYR A 118 18.99 7.20 10.34
C TYR A 118 20.34 7.73 9.86
N LEU A 119 21.39 6.95 10.05
CA LEU A 119 22.73 7.27 9.60
C LEU A 119 22.82 7.39 8.06
N MET A 120 22.04 6.60 7.32
CA MET A 120 21.93 6.75 5.85
C MET A 120 21.40 8.13 5.43
N TYR A 121 20.54 8.74 6.25
CA TYR A 121 19.99 10.08 6.01
C TYR A 121 20.84 11.20 6.62
N GLY A 122 21.98 10.89 7.23
CA GLY A 122 22.86 11.86 7.86
C GLY A 122 22.42 12.28 9.27
N GLU A 123 21.47 11.55 9.87
CA GLU A 123 21.13 11.72 11.28
C GLU A 123 22.00 10.80 12.14
N PHE A 124 22.96 11.38 12.84
CA PHE A 124 23.92 10.62 13.66
C PHE A 124 23.40 10.30 15.07
N GLY A 125 22.33 10.97 15.51
CA GLY A 125 21.62 10.69 16.76
C GLY A 125 22.54 10.44 17.96
N THR A 126 22.31 9.32 18.65
CA THR A 126 23.05 8.90 19.85
C THR A 126 24.43 8.32 19.57
N GLU A 127 24.79 8.04 18.30
CA GLU A 127 26.08 7.41 17.99
C GLU A 127 27.25 8.36 18.27
N LEU A 128 27.11 9.65 17.95
CA LEU A 128 28.15 10.64 18.26
C LEU A 128 28.26 10.88 19.77
N ASP A 129 27.13 10.94 20.48
CA ASP A 129 27.10 11.12 21.94
C ASP A 129 27.76 9.93 22.65
N ASP A 130 27.46 8.69 22.23
CA ASP A 130 28.09 7.47 22.77
C ASP A 130 29.61 7.45 22.50
N LEU A 131 30.03 7.99 21.36
CA LEU A 131 31.44 8.07 20.97
C LEU A 131 32.22 9.15 21.73
N ASP A 132 31.60 10.31 21.98
CA ASP A 132 32.21 11.43 22.73
C ASP A 132 32.29 11.12 24.23
N ASN A 133 31.26 10.49 24.80
CA ASN A 133 31.26 10.07 26.20
C ASN A 133 32.33 9.01 26.51
N ASN A 134 32.72 8.20 25.52
CA ASN A 134 33.72 7.13 25.67
C ASN A 134 35.04 7.45 24.97
N ARG A 135 35.37 8.73 24.78
CA ARG A 135 36.54 9.20 24.02
C ARG A 135 37.87 8.62 24.51
N ASP A 136 37.97 8.30 25.79
CA ASP A 136 39.19 7.76 26.40
C ASP A 136 39.39 6.25 26.15
N GLU A 137 38.40 5.56 25.58
CA GLU A 137 38.49 4.14 25.26
C GLU A 137 39.16 3.90 23.90
N ALA A 138 40.07 2.92 23.84
CA ALA A 138 40.76 2.53 22.60
C ALA A 138 39.78 2.11 21.47
N TRP A 139 38.62 1.55 21.84
CA TRP A 139 37.58 1.14 20.90
C TRP A 139 36.84 2.32 20.26
N SER A 140 36.83 3.50 20.91
CA SER A 140 36.15 4.69 20.40
C SER A 140 36.74 5.15 19.07
N ILE A 141 38.08 5.22 18.96
CA ILE A 141 38.76 5.60 17.71
C ILE A 141 38.44 4.60 16.58
N SER A 142 38.46 3.30 16.88
CA SER A 142 38.14 2.26 15.89
C SER A 142 36.70 2.37 15.40
N THR A 143 35.76 2.72 16.29
CA THR A 143 34.35 2.89 15.96
C THR A 143 34.11 4.17 15.15
N HIS A 144 34.83 5.27 15.43
CA HIS A 144 34.81 6.48 14.59
C HIS A 144 35.31 6.20 13.16
N VAL A 145 36.39 5.43 13.02
CA VAL A 145 36.91 5.04 11.71
C VAL A 145 35.89 4.16 10.98
N LEU A 146 35.29 3.19 11.67
CA LEU A 146 34.25 2.33 11.10
C LEU A 146 33.02 3.14 10.64
N LEU A 147 32.59 4.12 11.43
CA LEU A 147 31.52 5.06 11.08
C LEU A 147 31.85 5.86 9.82
N ALA A 148 33.06 6.44 9.75
CA ALA A 148 33.51 7.20 8.58
C ALA A 148 33.57 6.34 7.32
N VAL A 149 34.08 5.10 7.44
CA VAL A 149 34.11 4.13 6.34
C VAL A 149 32.70 3.75 5.91
N HIS A 150 31.79 3.49 6.85
CA HIS A 150 30.38 3.19 6.55
C HIS A 150 29.71 4.33 5.77
N MET A 151 29.89 5.58 6.22
CA MET A 151 29.35 6.76 5.54
C MET A 151 29.90 6.90 4.11
N LEU A 152 31.18 6.61 3.90
CA LEU A 152 31.77 6.61 2.57
C LEU A 152 31.13 5.52 1.69
N PHE A 153 31.08 4.28 2.18
CA PHE A 153 30.55 3.17 1.38
C PHE A 153 29.05 3.29 1.10
N VAL A 154 28.23 3.61 2.10
CA VAL A 154 26.77 3.67 1.93
C VAL A 154 26.36 4.99 1.29
N ASN A 155 26.69 6.13 1.88
CA ASN A 155 26.14 7.42 1.45
C ASN A 155 26.84 7.97 0.21
N ILE A 156 28.16 7.82 0.10
CA ILE A 156 28.92 8.36 -1.04
C ILE A 156 28.98 7.37 -2.20
N LEU A 157 29.19 6.07 -1.94
CA LEU A 157 29.37 5.08 -3.01
C LEU A 157 28.05 4.40 -3.41
N LEU A 158 27.38 3.69 -2.49
CA LEU A 158 26.24 2.84 -2.82
C LEU A 158 24.99 3.65 -3.15
N THR A 159 24.68 4.72 -2.41
CA THR A 159 23.52 5.58 -2.69
C THR A 159 23.68 6.32 -4.02
N ASN A 160 24.86 6.86 -4.33
CA ASN A 160 25.11 7.51 -5.61
C ASN A 160 25.08 6.52 -6.78
N LEU A 161 25.59 5.30 -6.58
CA LEU A 161 25.48 4.24 -7.57
C LEU A 161 24.01 3.81 -7.76
N LEU A 162 23.23 3.70 -6.68
CA LEU A 162 21.79 3.40 -6.75
C LEU A 162 21.06 4.47 -7.55
N ILE A 163 21.31 5.75 -7.28
CA ILE A 163 20.71 6.87 -8.01
C ILE A 163 21.11 6.80 -9.49
N ALA A 164 22.38 6.54 -9.80
CA ALA A 164 22.86 6.41 -11.17
C ALA A 164 22.21 5.23 -11.91
N MET A 165 22.10 4.07 -11.26
CA MET A 165 21.41 2.91 -11.83
C MET A 165 19.92 3.15 -11.97
N PHE A 166 19.28 3.80 -11.00
CA PHE A 166 17.87 4.18 -11.08
C PHE A 166 17.63 5.10 -12.27
N SER A 167 18.44 6.14 -12.44
CA SER A 167 18.35 7.06 -13.58
C SER A 167 18.51 6.33 -14.92
N LYS A 168 19.55 5.50 -15.07
CA LYS A 168 19.79 4.75 -16.31
C LYS A 168 18.66 3.75 -16.61
N ARG A 169 18.16 3.04 -15.61
CA ARG A 169 17.04 2.10 -15.77
C ARG A 169 15.73 2.85 -15.99
N PHE A 170 15.57 4.05 -15.44
CA PHE A 170 14.43 4.92 -15.68
C PHE A 170 14.30 5.23 -17.15
N ASP A 171 15.36 5.72 -17.77
CA ASP A 171 15.33 6.11 -19.17
C ASP A 171 15.03 4.90 -20.08
N GLN A 172 15.69 3.77 -19.84
CA GLN A 172 15.45 2.52 -20.59
C GLN A 172 13.99 2.03 -20.47
N VAL A 173 13.49 1.92 -19.24
CA VAL A 173 12.14 1.40 -18.98
C VAL A 173 11.07 2.39 -19.44
N TYR A 174 11.34 3.69 -19.36
CA TYR A 174 10.45 4.75 -19.81
C TYR A 174 10.28 4.69 -21.33
N GLU A 175 11.37 4.63 -22.10
CA GLU A 175 11.33 4.50 -23.56
C GLU A 175 10.54 3.26 -24.02
N ASP A 176 10.81 2.10 -23.41
CA ASP A 176 10.09 0.86 -23.71
C ASP A 176 8.59 0.95 -23.34
N THR A 177 8.25 1.69 -22.28
CA THR A 177 6.88 1.79 -21.77
C THR A 177 6.06 2.88 -22.49
N GLN A 178 6.66 3.83 -23.21
CA GLN A 178 5.94 4.88 -23.94
C GLN A 178 4.93 4.30 -24.95
N ASN A 179 5.33 3.29 -25.72
CA ASN A 179 4.45 2.66 -26.71
C ASN A 179 3.26 1.95 -26.05
N ILE A 180 3.52 1.20 -24.97
CA ILE A 180 2.47 0.52 -24.18
C ILE A 180 1.55 1.55 -23.55
N TRP A 181 2.09 2.65 -23.06
CA TRP A 181 1.33 3.74 -22.46
C TRP A 181 0.40 4.40 -23.48
N HIS A 182 0.85 4.69 -24.70
CA HIS A 182 -0.01 5.22 -25.76
C HIS A 182 -1.20 4.29 -26.05
N THR A 183 -0.98 2.98 -26.11
CA THR A 183 -2.04 1.99 -26.30
C THR A 183 -3.00 1.95 -25.09
N GLN A 184 -2.48 1.98 -23.87
CA GLN A 184 -3.27 2.03 -22.64
C GLN A 184 -4.13 3.30 -22.59
N GLN A 185 -3.56 4.46 -22.92
CA GLN A 185 -4.26 5.75 -22.96
C GLN A 185 -5.43 5.73 -23.93
N TYR A 186 -5.23 5.15 -25.12
CA TYR A 186 -6.30 4.99 -26.09
C TYR A 186 -7.45 4.13 -25.54
N ILE A 187 -7.13 2.98 -24.92
CA ILE A 187 -8.12 2.08 -24.33
C ILE A 187 -8.89 2.78 -23.20
N PHE A 188 -8.18 3.47 -22.29
CA PHE A 188 -8.81 4.22 -21.20
C PHE A 188 -9.72 5.32 -21.72
N THR A 189 -9.24 6.11 -22.68
CA THR A 189 -10.02 7.20 -23.29
C THR A 189 -11.31 6.64 -23.89
N ARG A 190 -11.22 5.55 -24.67
CA ARG A 190 -12.38 4.88 -25.27
C ARG A 190 -13.36 4.36 -24.22
N GLU A 191 -12.87 3.72 -23.15
CA GLU A 191 -13.69 3.19 -22.07
C GLU A 191 -14.42 4.32 -21.31
N TYR A 192 -13.72 5.42 -21.00
CA TYR A 192 -14.32 6.59 -20.33
C TYR A 192 -15.37 7.29 -21.21
N TYR A 193 -15.20 7.34 -22.53
CA TYR A 193 -16.22 7.85 -23.44
C TYR A 193 -17.54 7.05 -23.39
N THR A 194 -17.49 5.77 -23.02
CA THR A 194 -18.67 4.90 -22.94
C THR A 194 -19.32 4.85 -21.56
N ARG A 195 -18.67 5.38 -20.52
CA ARG A 195 -19.18 5.40 -19.14
C ARG A 195 -20.01 6.65 -18.85
N ALA A 196 -20.85 6.57 -17.82
CA ALA A 196 -21.65 7.70 -17.37
C ALA A 196 -20.74 8.92 -17.09
N PRO A 197 -21.13 10.14 -17.54
CA PRO A 197 -20.28 11.33 -17.50
C PRO A 197 -20.05 11.90 -16.09
N PHE A 198 -20.60 11.27 -15.05
CA PHE A 198 -20.59 11.80 -13.69
C PHE A 198 -19.60 11.09 -12.78
N PHE A 199 -18.98 11.87 -11.88
CA PHE A 199 -18.04 11.39 -10.87
C PHE A 199 -18.69 10.34 -9.94
N PRO A 200 -17.90 9.42 -9.33
CA PRO A 200 -18.41 8.24 -8.62
C PRO A 200 -19.53 8.48 -7.57
N PRO A 201 -19.52 9.57 -6.79
CA PRO A 201 -20.63 9.96 -5.91
C PRO A 201 -21.98 10.15 -6.62
N ILE A 202 -22.00 10.75 -7.83
CA ILE A 202 -23.25 11.02 -8.57
C ILE A 202 -23.65 9.82 -9.44
N SER A 203 -22.68 9.02 -9.91
CA SER A 203 -22.99 7.81 -10.68
C SER A 203 -23.79 6.79 -9.86
N LEU A 204 -23.52 6.67 -8.55
CA LEU A 204 -24.29 5.80 -7.65
C LEU A 204 -25.77 6.21 -7.55
N ILE A 205 -26.04 7.52 -7.54
CA ILE A 205 -27.42 8.05 -7.51
C ILE A 205 -28.13 7.73 -8.83
N TYR A 206 -27.43 7.87 -9.95
CA TYR A 206 -27.95 7.54 -11.28
C TYR A 206 -28.26 6.05 -11.43
N ASP A 207 -27.34 5.18 -10.99
CA ASP A 207 -27.53 3.72 -11.03
C ASP A 207 -28.67 3.29 -10.09
N MET A 208 -28.78 3.88 -8.91
CA MET A 208 -29.87 3.63 -7.97
C MET A 208 -31.22 4.08 -8.54
N TYR A 209 -31.27 5.23 -9.21
CA TYR A 209 -32.47 5.72 -9.92
C TYR A 209 -32.88 4.77 -11.06
N TYR A 210 -31.91 4.32 -11.88
CA TYR A 210 -32.18 3.42 -13.00
C TYR A 210 -32.67 2.04 -12.54
N LEU A 211 -32.06 1.48 -11.49
CA LEU A 211 -32.51 0.23 -10.85
C LEU A 211 -33.92 0.37 -10.26
N CYS A 212 -34.21 1.46 -9.55
CA CYS A 212 -35.55 1.75 -9.04
C CYS A 212 -36.60 1.88 -10.15
N ARG A 213 -36.24 2.51 -11.27
CA ARG A 213 -37.14 2.63 -12.44
C ARG A 213 -37.42 1.26 -13.07
N LEU A 214 -36.40 0.40 -13.19
CA LEU A 214 -36.52 -0.95 -13.73
C LEU A 214 -37.36 -1.86 -12.83
N THR A 215 -37.15 -1.84 -11.52
CA THR A 215 -37.96 -2.62 -10.57
C THR A 215 -39.40 -2.15 -10.57
N PHE A 216 -39.65 -0.83 -10.59
CA PHE A 216 -41.00 -0.27 -10.70
C PHE A 216 -41.69 -0.66 -12.01
N PHE A 217 -40.97 -0.63 -13.14
CA PHE A 217 -41.52 -1.01 -14.44
C PHE A 217 -41.81 -2.52 -14.53
N ASN A 218 -40.94 -3.37 -13.96
CA ASN A 218 -41.16 -4.81 -13.89
C ASN A 218 -42.32 -5.17 -12.95
N ILE A 219 -42.46 -4.49 -11.81
CA ILE A 219 -43.62 -4.64 -10.91
C ILE A 219 -44.90 -4.23 -11.63
N ARG A 220 -44.90 -3.11 -12.38
CA ARG A 220 -46.06 -2.71 -13.19
C ARG A 220 -46.40 -3.70 -14.29
N ARG A 221 -45.42 -4.31 -14.97
CA ARG A 221 -45.67 -5.37 -15.97
C ARG A 221 -46.27 -6.63 -15.35
N VAL A 222 -45.81 -7.05 -14.17
CA VAL A 222 -46.36 -8.20 -13.45
C VAL A 222 -47.78 -7.92 -12.97
N CYS A 223 -48.05 -6.70 -12.46
CA CYS A 223 -49.40 -6.29 -12.06
C CYS A 223 -50.36 -6.15 -13.27
N PHE A 224 -49.92 -5.61 -14.41
CA PHE A 224 -50.75 -5.50 -15.61
C PHE A 224 -51.07 -6.86 -16.25
N LYS A 225 -50.15 -7.84 -16.20
CA LYS A 225 -50.41 -9.21 -16.67
C LYS A 225 -51.45 -9.94 -15.81
N LYS A 226 -51.56 -9.58 -14.53
CA LYS A 226 -52.54 -10.16 -13.59
C LYS A 226 -53.94 -9.53 -13.75
N SER A 227 -54.05 -8.38 -14.41
CA SER A 227 -55.31 -7.67 -14.68
C SER A 227 -55.88 -7.91 -16.10
N ALA A 228 -55.31 -8.84 -16.87
CA ALA A 228 -55.96 -9.34 -18.09
C ALA A 228 -57.15 -10.23 -17.69
N ASP A 229 -58.33 -9.60 -17.75
CA ASP A 229 -59.67 -10.03 -17.36
C ASP A 229 -59.99 -11.53 -17.60
N PRO A 230 -60.49 -12.29 -16.59
CA PRO A 230 -61.05 -13.63 -16.76
C PRO A 230 -62.18 -13.74 -17.80
N ARG A 231 -62.82 -12.63 -18.21
CA ARG A 231 -63.91 -12.62 -19.21
C ARG A 231 -63.49 -13.00 -20.63
N ALA A 232 -62.19 -13.00 -20.96
CA ALA A 232 -61.72 -13.49 -22.27
C ALA A 232 -61.90 -15.02 -22.45
N LYS A 233 -62.04 -15.80 -21.36
CA LYS A 233 -62.29 -17.25 -21.43
C LYS A 233 -63.76 -17.61 -21.70
N THR A 234 -64.71 -16.70 -21.46
CA THR A 234 -66.14 -16.98 -21.69
C THR A 234 -66.52 -16.78 -23.16
N PHE A 235 -65.85 -15.86 -23.87
CA PHE A 235 -66.16 -15.57 -25.28
C PHE A 235 -65.67 -16.67 -26.26
N SER A 236 -64.64 -17.45 -25.89
CA SER A 236 -64.19 -18.60 -26.72
C SER A 236 -65.08 -19.83 -26.55
N LYS A 237 -65.73 -20.01 -25.40
CA LYS A 237 -66.69 -21.12 -25.19
C LYS A 237 -68.02 -20.91 -25.90
N LEU A 238 -68.46 -19.66 -26.09
CA LEU A 238 -69.70 -19.38 -26.83
C LEU A 238 -69.55 -19.50 -28.36
N LYS A 239 -68.33 -19.33 -28.90
CA LYS A 239 -68.08 -19.48 -30.35
C LYS A 239 -67.98 -20.94 -30.81
N ALA A 240 -67.72 -21.88 -29.89
CA ALA A 240 -67.64 -23.32 -30.19
C ALA A 240 -69.01 -24.03 -30.20
N ILE A 241 -70.06 -23.40 -29.64
CA ILE A 241 -71.39 -24.01 -29.51
C ILE A 241 -72.32 -23.63 -30.69
N GLY A 242 -71.98 -22.59 -31.46
CA GLY A 242 -72.82 -22.10 -32.57
C GLY A 242 -72.51 -22.67 -33.96
N PHE A 243 -71.71 -23.74 -34.10
CA PHE A 243 -71.30 -24.29 -35.41
C PHE A 243 -71.92 -25.67 -35.72
N TRP A 244 -73.07 -25.96 -35.13
CA TRP A 244 -73.95 -27.05 -35.52
C TRP A 244 -75.36 -26.48 -35.72
N TRP A 245 -75.67 -26.09 -36.95
CA TRP A 245 -76.99 -26.14 -37.63
C TRP A 245 -76.99 -25.12 -38.79
N HIS A 246 -77.23 -25.68 -39.98
CA HIS A 246 -77.33 -25.06 -41.32
C HIS A 246 -76.05 -24.63 -42.03
#